data_AF-A0A142WQ93-F1
#
_entry.id   AF-A0A142WQ93-F1
#
_cell.length_a   1.000
_cell.length_b   1.000
_cell.length_c   1.000
_cell.angle_alpha   90.00
_cell.angle_beta   90.00
_cell.angle_gamma   90.00
#
_symmetry.space_group_name_H-M   'P 1'
#
loop_
_entity.id
_entity.type
_entity.pdbx_description
1 polymer ?
#
loop_
_entity_poly.entity_id
_entity_poly.type
_entity_poly.pdbx_seq_one_letter_code
_entity_poly.pdbx_strand_id
1 'polypeptide(L)' 'MPAKHFEMPRALKPFWVTLQEAKELLGVSHTTVYQLARDKQIIRDKYSGRAIFGRKSIERYLGAWILDQQRLVALGRRAA' A
#
# COMPACT_ATOMS: atom_id res chain seq x y z
N MET A 1 19.63 16.59 -11.84
CA MET A 1 20.14 15.66 -10.82
C MET A 1 19.22 14.44 -10.78
N PRO A 2 19.65 13.23 -11.17
CA PRO A 2 18.80 12.06 -10.97
C PRO A 2 18.64 11.83 -9.47
N ALA A 3 17.40 11.71 -8.99
CA ALA A 3 17.11 11.43 -7.60
C ALA A 3 17.86 10.15 -7.20
N LYS A 4 18.72 10.21 -6.18
CA LYS A 4 19.44 9.03 -5.66
C LYS A 4 18.44 7.89 -5.50
N HIS A 5 18.57 6.85 -6.34
CA HIS A 5 17.74 5.66 -6.29
C HIS A 5 17.99 5.03 -4.91
N PHE A 6 17.00 5.09 -4.03
CA PHE A 6 17.12 4.43 -2.75
C PHE A 6 16.71 3.00 -2.95
N GLU A 7 17.70 2.13 -2.94
CA GLU A 7 17.46 0.71 -2.88
C GLU A 7 17.34 0.29 -1.43
N MET A 8 16.18 -0.26 -1.09
CA MET A 8 15.98 -0.89 0.20
C MET A 8 16.84 -2.16 0.29
N PRO A 9 17.54 -2.41 1.41
CA PRO A 9 18.31 -3.64 1.59
C PRO A 9 17.46 -4.88 1.31
N ARG A 10 18.03 -5.87 0.62
CA ARG A 10 17.31 -7.10 0.22
C ARG A 10 16.66 -7.81 1.41
N ALA A 11 17.29 -7.78 2.58
CA ALA A 11 16.76 -8.36 3.80
C ALA A 11 15.46 -7.71 4.31
N LEU A 12 15.22 -6.43 3.96
CA LEU A 12 14.05 -5.67 4.42
C LEU A 12 12.89 -5.69 3.42
N LYS A 13 13.16 -5.93 2.12
CA LYS A 13 12.14 -6.00 1.05
C LYS A 13 10.94 -6.93 1.33
N PRO A 14 11.08 -8.08 2.03
CA PRO A 14 9.93 -8.94 2.35
C PRO A 14 8.95 -8.31 3.35
N PHE A 15 9.43 -7.37 4.17
CA PHE A 15 8.64 -6.80 5.26
C PHE A 15 8.22 -5.36 4.97
N TRP A 16 9.03 -4.64 4.21
CA TRP A 16 8.91 -3.22 3.97
C TRP A 16 8.98 -2.91 2.48
N VAL A 17 8.23 -1.90 2.08
CA VAL A 17 8.24 -1.35 0.73
C VAL A 17 8.46 0.16 0.77
N THR A 18 9.02 0.69 -0.30
CA THR A 18 9.18 2.14 -0.49
C THR A 18 7.83 2.81 -0.81
N LEU A 19 7.78 4.14 -0.76
CA LEU A 19 6.61 4.91 -1.22
C LEU A 19 6.23 4.58 -2.67
N GLN A 20 7.22 4.41 -3.53
CA GLN A 20 7.01 4.13 -4.95
C GLN A 20 6.37 2.76 -5.14
N GLU A 21 6.95 1.73 -4.51
CA GLU A 21 6.40 0.37 -4.53
C GLU A 21 5.01 0.30 -3.87
N ALA A 22 4.78 1.01 -2.76
CA ALA A 22 3.47 1.07 -2.12
C ALA A 22 2.40 1.66 -3.05
N LYS A 23 2.74 2.72 -3.79
CA LYS A 23 1.87 3.29 -4.82
C LYS A 23 1.57 2.27 -5.93
N GLU A 24 2.58 1.55 -6.40
CA GLU A 24 2.41 0.56 -7.47
C GLU A 24 1.56 -0.62 -7.01
N LEU A 25 1.74 -1.09 -5.77
CA LEU A 25 0.93 -2.17 -5.19
C LEU A 25 -0.53 -1.76 -4.95
N LEU A 26 -0.77 -0.52 -4.52
CA LEU A 26 -2.11 -0.02 -4.21
C LEU A 26 -2.82 0.59 -5.43
N GLY A 27 -2.09 0.96 -6.49
CA GLY A 27 -2.64 1.67 -7.65
C GLY A 27 -3.08 3.11 -7.36
N VAL A 28 -2.54 3.76 -6.33
CA VAL A 28 -3.00 5.09 -5.86
C VAL A 28 -1.91 6.17 -5.92
N SER A 29 -2.30 7.43 -5.68
CA SER A 29 -1.35 8.55 -5.62
C SER A 29 -0.46 8.48 -4.35
N HIS A 30 0.71 9.13 -4.37
CA HIS A 30 1.56 9.24 -3.17
C HIS A 30 0.81 9.89 -1.99
N THR A 31 -0.01 10.90 -2.27
CA THR A 31 -0.86 11.57 -1.26
C THR A 31 -1.81 10.59 -0.60
N THR A 32 -2.43 9.72 -1.40
CA THR A 32 -3.34 8.68 -0.90
C THR A 32 -2.59 7.67 -0.02
N VAL A 33 -1.38 7.25 -0.39
CA VAL A 33 -0.56 6.37 0.47
C VAL A 33 -0.30 7.04 1.84
N TYR A 34 0.02 8.33 1.85
CA TYR A 34 0.21 9.06 3.11
C TYR A 34 -1.08 9.23 3.93
N GLN A 35 -2.23 9.42 3.26
CA GLN A 35 -3.53 9.44 3.94
C GLN A 35 -3.83 8.08 4.58
N LEU A 36 -3.66 6.97 3.86
CA LEU A 36 -3.84 5.62 4.41
C LEU A 36 -2.94 5.36 5.63
N ALA A 37 -1.71 5.85 5.59
CA ALA A 37 -0.80 5.77 6.74
C ALA A 37 -1.27 6.65 7.91
N ARG A 38 -1.80 7.85 7.63
CA ARG A 38 -2.36 8.76 8.64
C ARG A 38 -3.61 8.17 9.29
N ASP A 39 -4.44 7.50 8.50
CA ASP A 39 -5.68 6.84 8.93
C ASP A 39 -5.41 5.46 9.58
N LYS A 40 -4.14 5.13 9.81
CA LYS A 40 -3.66 3.88 10.43
C LYS A 40 -4.11 2.60 9.69
N GLN A 41 -4.48 2.72 8.42
CA GLN A 41 -4.82 1.59 7.55
C GLN A 41 -3.58 0.81 7.14
N ILE A 42 -2.46 1.50 6.95
CA ILE A 42 -1.15 0.90 6.66
C ILE A 42 -0.10 1.39 7.65
N ILE A 43 0.85 0.52 7.97
CA ILE A 43 1.96 0.84 8.86
C ILE A 43 2.98 1.67 8.07
N ARG A 44 3.35 2.82 8.63
CA ARG A 44 4.41 3.68 8.12
C ARG A 44 5.55 3.74 9.13
N ASP A 45 6.77 3.64 8.63
CA ASP A 45 7.99 3.86 9.39
C ASP A 45 8.98 4.73 8.59
N LYS A 46 10.12 5.06 9.17
CA LYS A 46 11.18 5.85 8.54
C LYS A 46 12.49 5.07 8.56
N TYR A 47 13.06 4.83 7.39
CA TYR A 47 14.35 4.17 7.24
C TYR A 47 15.29 5.03 6.39
N SER A 48 16.49 5.31 6.93
CA SER A 48 17.52 6.12 6.27
C SER A 48 16.97 7.45 5.71
N GLY A 49 16.16 8.15 6.51
CA GLY A 49 15.57 9.43 6.13
C GLY A 49 14.34 9.33 5.22
N ARG A 50 13.99 8.15 4.69
CA ARG A 50 12.86 7.96 3.77
C ARG A 50 11.70 7.22 4.43
N ALA A 51 10.48 7.53 3.99
CA ALA A 51 9.29 6.82 4.43
C ALA A 51 9.24 5.42 3.83
N ILE A 52 8.99 4.43 4.67
CA ILE A 52 8.80 3.03 4.29
C ILE A 52 7.46 2.54 4.85
N PHE A 53 6.88 1.55 4.20
CA PHE A 53 5.55 1.07 4.50
C PHE A 53 5.55 -0.44 4.70
N GLY A 54 4.80 -0.93 5.68
CA GLY A 54 4.75 -2.35 6.02
C GLY A 54 4.01 -3.14 4.95
N ARG A 55 4.69 -4.07 4.27
CA ARG A 55 4.10 -4.89 3.20
C ARG A 55 2.87 -5.66 3.68
N LYS A 56 2.98 -6.35 4.83
CA LYS A 56 1.85 -7.11 5.42
C LYS A 56 0.61 -6.24 5.69
N SER A 57 0.80 -4.98 6.07
CA SER A 57 -0.33 -4.07 6.32
C SER A 57 -1.00 -3.62 5.02
N ILE A 58 -0.20 -3.41 3.96
CA ILE A 58 -0.70 -3.12 2.61
C ILE A 58 -1.46 -4.32 2.04
N GLU A 59 -0.90 -5.53 2.15
CA GLU A 59 -1.55 -6.77 1.71
C GLU A 59 -2.85 -7.02 2.47
N ARG A 60 -2.90 -6.74 3.79
CA ARG A 60 -4.13 -6.82 4.57
C ARG A 60 -5.18 -5.81 4.10
N TYR A 61 -4.76 -4.57 3.85
CA TYR A 61 -5.66 -3.53 3.32
C TYR A 61 -6.21 -3.93 1.95
N LEU A 62 -5.36 -4.41 1.05
CA LEU A 62 -5.76 -4.93 -0.27
C LEU A 62 -6.69 -6.15 -0.15
N GLY A 63 -6.38 -7.10 0.74
CA GLY A 63 -7.23 -8.28 0.95
C GLY A 63 -8.62 -7.91 1.48
N ALA A 64 -8.68 -6.97 2.43
CA ALA A 64 -9.96 -6.44 2.91
C ALA A 64 -10.71 -5.70 1.79
N TRP A 65 -10.01 -4.92 0.97
CA TRP A 65 -10.59 -4.20 -0.16
C TRP A 65 -11.11 -5.13 -1.26
N ILE A 66 -10.37 -6.19 -1.61
CA ILE A 66 -10.78 -7.20 -2.59
C ILE A 66 -12.02 -7.97 -2.11
N LEU A 67 -12.08 -8.32 -0.83
CA LEU A 67 -13.26 -8.97 -0.23
C LEU A 67 -14.49 -8.05 -0.24
N ASP A 68 -14.30 -6.74 -0.03
CA ASP A 68 -15.37 -5.74 -0.12
C ASP A 68 -15.87 -5.56 -1.57
N GLN A 69 -14.95 -5.48 -2.54
CA GLN A 69 -15.27 -5.36 -3.97
C GLN A 69 -16.02 -6.59 -4.52
N GLN A 70 -15.65 -7.81 -4.09
CA GLN A 70 -16.36 -9.04 -4.48
C GLN A 70 -17.77 -9.11 -3.86
N ARG A 71 -17.99 -8.50 -2.70
CA ARG A 71 -19.31 -8.45 -2.06
C ARG A 71 -20.29 -7.57 -2.83
N LEU A 72 -19.81 -6.47 -3.41
CA LEU A 72 -20.63 -5.58 -4.25
C LEU A 72 -21.04 -6.23 -5.57
N VAL A 73 -20.18 -7.05 -6.18
CA VAL A 73 -20.52 -7.82 -7.39
C VAL A 73 -21.49 -8.95 -7.08
N ALA A 74 -21.30 -9.66 -5.95
CA ALA A 74 -22.18 -10.76 -5.54
C ALA A 74 -23.57 -10.31 -5.04
N LEU A 75 -23.69 -9.08 -4.51
CA LEU A 75 -24.96 -8.45 -4.13
C LEU A 75 -25.65 -7.72 -5.29
N GLY A 76 -25.09 -7.80 -6.51
CA GLY A 76 -25.76 -7.52 -7.76
C GLY A 76 -26.93 -8.49 -7.97
N ARG A 77 -27.99 -8.31 -7.19
CA ARG A 77 -29.35 -8.67 -7.55
C ARG A 77 -29.53 -8.22 -9.01
N ARG A 78 -29.82 -9.18 -9.88
CA ARG A 78 -30.63 -8.92 -11.07
C ARG A 78 -31.88 -8.19 -10.60
N ALA A 79 -31.88 -6.88 -10.75
CA ALA A 79 -33.09 -6.08 -10.82
C ALA A 79 -33.24 -5.71 -12.29
N ALA A 80 -34.38 -6.12 -12.84
CA ALA A 80 -34.80 -6.10 -14.24
C ALA A 80 -34.26 -7.24 -15.12
#